data_AF-A0A3A4YKX5-F1
#
_entry.id   AF-A0A3A4YKX5-F1
#
_cell.length_a   1.000
_cell.length_b   1.000
_cell.length_c   1.000
_cell.angle_alpha   90.00
_cell.angle_beta   90.00
_cell.angle_gamma   90.00
#
_symmetry.space_group_name_H-M   'P 1'
#
loop_
_entity.id
_entity.type
_entity.pdbx_description
1 polymer ?
#
loop_
_entity_poly.entity_id
_entity_poly.type
_entity_poly.pdbx_seq_one_letter_code
_entity_poly.pdbx_strand_id
1 'polypeptide(L)'
;MVALGRTLVIGSALLLPTLAFADTPKNFAELAADLISIIDMGTGVLIVLGFAVYFWGISINILEFEDDPEKRKAYFIWGILVLFVMVSIWGIINLLGNTLFGDGLGFLGGGGAAGPTEAEMNPFSAGEVGLPL
;
A
#
# COMPACT_ATOMS: atom_id res chain seq x y z
N MET A 1 26.60 16.06 -13.20
CA MET A 1 25.44 15.94 -12.27
C MET A 1 24.79 14.55 -12.26
N VAL A 2 25.04 13.65 -13.22
CA VAL A 2 24.43 12.30 -13.27
C VAL A 2 25.11 11.26 -12.34
N ALA A 3 26.37 11.49 -11.94
CA ALA A 3 27.12 10.56 -11.08
C ALA A 3 26.58 10.48 -9.64
N LEU A 4 26.04 11.58 -9.11
CA LEU A 4 25.48 11.65 -7.74
C LEU A 4 24.17 10.87 -7.59
N GLY A 5 23.33 10.84 -8.64
CA GLY A 5 22.09 10.06 -8.62
C GLY A 5 22.34 8.55 -8.56
N ARG A 6 23.41 8.07 -9.22
CA ARG A 6 23.76 6.64 -9.26
C ARG A 6 24.31 6.12 -7.94
N THR A 7 25.10 6.92 -7.23
CA THR A 7 25.60 6.56 -5.89
C THR A 7 24.50 6.56 -4.83
N LEU A 8 23.47 7.40 -4.99
CA LEU A 8 22.33 7.45 -4.07
C LEU A 8 21.39 6.24 -4.25
N VAL A 9 21.21 5.76 -5.48
CA VAL A 9 20.46 4.53 -5.78
C VAL A 9 21.18 3.28 -5.27
N ILE A 10 22.51 3.22 -5.37
CA ILE A 10 23.30 2.09 -4.85
C ILE A 10 23.35 2.11 -3.30
N GLY A 11 23.44 3.29 -2.68
CA GLY A 11 23.36 3.43 -1.22
C GLY A 11 21.98 3.03 -0.66
N SER A 12 20.90 3.41 -1.35
CA SER A 12 19.54 2.95 -1.04
C SER A 12 19.42 1.43 -1.16
N ALA A 13 19.93 0.83 -2.24
CA ALA A 13 19.88 -0.60 -2.49
C ALA A 13 20.66 -1.45 -1.45
N LEU A 14 21.64 -0.87 -0.76
CA LEU A 14 22.40 -1.55 0.30
C LEU A 14 21.76 -1.41 1.69
N LEU A 15 20.95 -0.38 1.90
CA LEU A 15 20.19 -0.20 3.14
C LEU A 15 18.89 -1.02 3.17
N LEU A 16 18.30 -1.30 2.00
CA LEU A 16 17.11 -2.14 1.88
C LEU A 16 17.32 -3.56 2.46
N PRO A 17 18.42 -4.28 2.18
CA PRO A 17 18.70 -5.57 2.80
C PRO A 17 18.88 -5.47 4.32
N THR A 18 19.59 -4.46 4.83
CA THR A 18 19.78 -4.33 6.28
C THR A 18 18.48 -4.06 7.03
N LEU A 19 17.52 -3.37 6.39
CA LEU A 19 16.16 -3.23 6.93
C LEU A 19 15.35 -4.53 6.80
N ALA A 20 15.57 -5.31 5.74
CA ALA A 20 14.92 -6.61 5.53
C ALA A 20 15.41 -7.72 6.48
N PHE A 21 16.63 -7.61 7.03
CA PHE A 21 17.21 -8.61 7.95
C PHE A 21 17.11 -8.25 9.43
N ALA A 22 16.54 -7.10 9.81
CA ALA A 22 16.47 -6.66 11.21
C ALA A 22 15.32 -7.29 12.01
N ASP A 23 14.23 -7.65 11.34
CA ASP A 23 13.11 -8.37 11.98
C ASP A 23 13.35 -9.87 11.83
N THR A 24 13.79 -10.51 12.92
CA THR A 24 13.88 -11.97 12.99
C THR A 24 12.56 -12.48 13.58
N PRO A 25 11.63 -13.02 12.77
CA PRO A 25 10.37 -13.50 13.27
C PRO A 25 10.60 -14.69 14.21
N LYS A 26 9.98 -14.63 15.39
CA LYS A 26 10.18 -15.59 16.48
C LYS A 26 9.29 -16.82 16.33
N ASN A 27 8.23 -16.73 15.53
CA ASN A 27 7.21 -17.76 15.34
C ASN A 27 6.74 -17.84 13.87
N PHE A 28 6.18 -18.99 13.46
CA PHE A 28 5.58 -19.16 12.12
C PHE A 28 4.45 -18.17 11.82
N ALA A 29 3.70 -17.75 12.85
CA ALA A 29 2.65 -16.76 12.69
C ALA A 29 3.20 -15.36 12.32
N GLU A 30 4.36 -14.98 12.87
CA GLU A 30 5.03 -13.72 12.55
C GLU A 30 5.58 -13.75 11.11
N LEU A 31 6.21 -14.87 10.71
CA LEU A 31 6.63 -15.09 9.31
C LEU A 31 5.46 -14.97 8.32
N ALA A 32 4.32 -15.57 8.66
CA ALA A 32 3.13 -15.51 7.81
C ALA A 32 2.57 -14.08 7.72
N ALA A 33 2.52 -13.36 8.85
CA ALA A 33 2.07 -11.97 8.88
C ALA A 33 2.98 -11.05 8.06
N ASP A 34 4.30 -11.21 8.16
CA ASP A 34 5.27 -10.44 7.39
C ASP A 34 5.11 -10.69 5.89
N LEU A 35 4.95 -11.95 5.48
CA LEU A 35 4.70 -12.31 4.08
C LEU A 35 3.36 -11.80 3.57
N ILE A 36 2.31 -11.80 4.38
CA ILE A 36 1.03 -11.22 3.99
C ILE A 36 1.19 -9.71 3.79
N SER A 37 1.91 -9.03 4.69
CA SER A 37 2.13 -7.58 4.58
C SER A 37 2.90 -7.17 3.31
N ILE A 38 3.89 -7.96 2.88
CA ILE A 38 4.66 -7.65 1.68
C ILE A 38 3.86 -7.92 0.40
N ILE A 39 3.01 -8.96 0.41
CA ILE A 39 2.10 -9.25 -0.68
C ILE A 39 1.05 -8.13 -0.77
N ASP A 40 0.47 -7.68 0.35
CA ASP A 40 -0.51 -6.60 0.37
C ASP A 40 0.06 -5.30 -0.17
N MET A 41 1.27 -4.92 0.27
CA MET A 41 1.98 -3.77 -0.27
C MET A 41 2.26 -3.93 -1.78
N GLY A 42 2.72 -5.11 -2.19
CA GLY A 42 2.97 -5.44 -3.59
C GLY A 42 1.71 -5.34 -4.44
N THR A 43 0.57 -5.87 -3.98
CA THR A 43 -0.71 -5.79 -4.67
C THR A 43 -1.18 -4.35 -4.81
N GLY A 44 -1.09 -3.53 -3.75
CA GLY A 44 -1.41 -2.10 -3.83
C GLY A 44 -0.59 -1.37 -4.89
N VAL A 45 0.72 -1.63 -4.94
CA VAL A 45 1.61 -1.07 -5.97
C VAL A 45 1.24 -1.57 -7.37
N LEU A 46 0.92 -2.86 -7.53
CA LEU A 46 0.49 -3.43 -8.81
C LEU A 46 -0.81 -2.83 -9.32
N ILE A 47 -1.76 -2.48 -8.44
CA ILE A 47 -3.00 -1.81 -8.84
C ILE A 47 -2.69 -0.43 -9.41
N VAL A 48 -1.89 0.39 -8.70
CA VAL A 48 -1.49 1.73 -9.17
C VAL A 48 -0.73 1.65 -10.49
N LEU A 49 0.23 0.73 -10.57
CA LEU A 49 1.02 0.51 -11.79
C LEU A 49 0.15 -0.01 -12.94
N GLY A 50 -0.80 -0.89 -12.65
CA GLY A 50 -1.77 -1.41 -13.60
C GLY A 50 -2.64 -0.31 -14.21
N PHE A 51 -3.10 0.64 -13.40
CA PHE A 51 -3.78 1.84 -13.91
C PHE A 51 -2.86 2.68 -14.79
N ALA A 52 -1.62 2.93 -14.37
CA ALA A 52 -0.66 3.72 -15.15
C ALA A 52 -0.37 3.08 -16.52
N VAL A 53 -0.14 1.76 -16.56
CA VAL A 53 0.08 1.00 -17.79
C VAL A 53 -1.17 1.00 -18.67
N TYR A 54 -2.36 0.87 -18.08
CA TYR A 54 -3.61 0.94 -18.82
C TYR A 54 -3.80 2.30 -19.52
N PHE A 55 -3.59 3.40 -18.79
CA PHE A 55 -3.70 4.75 -19.37
C PHE A 55 -2.61 5.02 -20.42
N TRP A 56 -1.40 4.49 -20.21
CA TRP A 56 -0.34 4.55 -21.22
C TRP A 56 -0.75 3.82 -22.52
N GLY A 57 -1.31 2.61 -22.38
CA GLY A 57 -1.82 1.81 -23.49
C GLY A 57 -2.97 2.47 -24.24
N ILE A 58 -3.91 3.13 -23.54
CA ILE A 58 -4.95 3.93 -24.20
C ILE A 58 -4.33 5.09 -24.96
N SER A 59 -3.42 5.83 -24.33
CA SER A 59 -2.88 7.06 -24.90
C SER A 59 -2.11 6.82 -26.19
N ILE A 60 -1.48 5.65 -26.34
CA ILE A 60 -0.75 5.30 -27.56
C ILE A 60 -1.68 4.72 -28.64
N ASN A 61 -2.69 3.93 -28.25
CA ASN A 61 -3.59 3.25 -29.20
C ASN A 61 -4.78 4.13 -29.64
N ILE A 62 -5.07 5.25 -28.97
CA ILE A 62 -6.21 6.12 -29.31
C ILE A 62 -6.14 6.67 -30.74
N LEU A 63 -4.93 6.93 -31.24
CA LEU A 63 -4.69 7.46 -32.59
C LEU A 63 -4.86 6.39 -33.67
N GLU A 64 -4.69 5.10 -33.34
CA GLU A 64 -4.86 3.99 -34.30
C GLU A 64 -6.33 3.62 -34.51
N PHE A 65 -7.23 4.02 -33.60
CA PHE A 65 -8.66 3.69 -33.66
C PHE A 65 -9.53 4.84 -34.22
N GLU A 66 -8.98 5.76 -35.02
CA GLU A 66 -9.77 6.83 -35.64
C GLU A 66 -10.71 6.31 -36.74
N ASP A 67 -10.31 5.26 -37.47
CA ASP A 67 -11.07 4.73 -38.60
C ASP A 67 -12.14 3.69 -38.22
N ASP A 68 -12.15 3.20 -36.98
CA ASP A 68 -13.09 2.17 -36.53
C ASP A 68 -13.63 2.46 -35.10
N PRO A 69 -14.78 3.16 -35.00
CA PRO A 69 -15.34 3.55 -33.71
C PRO A 69 -15.87 2.37 -32.90
N GLU A 70 -16.20 1.24 -33.55
CA GLU A 70 -16.67 0.03 -32.84
C GLU A 70 -15.50 -0.65 -32.13
N LYS A 71 -14.35 -0.79 -32.80
CA LYS A 71 -13.13 -1.31 -32.18
C LYS A 71 -12.64 -0.43 -31.04
N ARG A 72 -12.71 0.90 -31.20
CA ARG A 72 -12.36 1.85 -30.13
C ARG A 72 -13.18 1.56 -28.85
N LYS A 73 -14.50 1.48 -28.99
CA LYS A 73 -15.41 1.20 -27.86
C LYS A 73 -15.12 -0.14 -27.22
N ALA A 74 -14.91 -1.18 -28.03
CA ALA A 74 -14.56 -2.51 -27.53
C ALA A 74 -13.27 -2.47 -26.70
N TYR A 75 -12.24 -1.76 -27.15
CA TYR A 75 -10.96 -1.65 -26.45
C TYR A 75 -11.10 -0.99 -25.06
N PHE A 76 -11.89 0.09 -24.98
CA PHE A 76 -12.21 0.73 -23.70
C PHE A 76 -12.97 -0.19 -22.76
N ILE A 77 -13.99 -0.89 -23.25
CA ILE A 77 -14.79 -1.81 -22.44
C ILE A 77 -13.94 -2.98 -21.93
N TRP A 78 -13.13 -3.59 -22.80
CA TRP A 78 -12.22 -4.67 -22.40
C TRP A 78 -11.21 -4.22 -21.34
N GLY A 79 -10.67 -3.01 -21.51
CA GLY A 79 -9.76 -2.42 -20.54
C GLY A 79 -10.38 -2.18 -19.17
N ILE A 80 -11.55 -1.52 -19.15
CA ILE A 80 -12.29 -1.26 -17.92
C ILE A 80 -12.71 -2.57 -17.25
N LEU A 81 -13.08 -3.59 -18.03
CA LEU A 81 -13.43 -4.91 -17.51
C LEU A 81 -12.26 -5.55 -16.76
N VAL A 82 -11.05 -5.51 -17.33
CA VAL A 82 -9.84 -6.06 -16.67
C VAL A 82 -9.52 -5.31 -15.38
N LEU A 83 -9.58 -3.98 -15.42
CA LEU A 83 -9.36 -3.16 -14.21
C LEU A 83 -10.42 -3.44 -13.14
N PHE A 84 -11.68 -3.56 -13.54
CA PHE A 84 -12.79 -3.87 -12.65
C PHE A 84 -12.58 -5.22 -11.97
N VAL A 85 -12.21 -6.27 -12.71
CA VAL A 85 -11.95 -7.59 -12.14
C VAL A 85 -10.76 -7.56 -11.17
N MET A 86 -9.66 -6.88 -11.53
CA MET A 86 -8.49 -6.76 -10.66
C MET A 86 -8.82 -6.09 -9.32
N VAL A 87 -9.54 -4.97 -9.35
CA VAL A 87 -9.93 -4.25 -8.13
C VAL A 87 -11.02 -5.01 -7.36
N SER A 88 -11.94 -5.67 -8.06
CA SER A 88 -13.07 -6.40 -7.45
C SER A 88 -12.60 -7.61 -6.65
N ILE A 89 -11.71 -8.44 -7.20
CA ILE A 89 -11.19 -9.62 -6.48
C ILE A 89 -10.48 -9.17 -5.20
N TRP A 90 -9.61 -8.17 -5.29
CA TRP A 90 -8.88 -7.65 -4.15
C TRP A 90 -9.82 -7.02 -3.09
N GLY A 91 -10.79 -6.21 -3.52
CA GLY A 91 -11.79 -5.62 -2.64
C GLY A 91 -12.69 -6.64 -1.94
N ILE A 92 -13.08 -7.72 -2.63
CA ILE A 92 -13.89 -8.80 -2.06
C ILE A 92 -13.08 -9.57 -1.03
N ILE A 93 -11.83 -9.94 -1.32
CA ILE A 93 -10.96 -10.64 -0.36
C ILE A 93 -10.80 -9.82 0.92
N ASN A 94 -10.56 -8.51 0.78
CA ASN A 94 -10.44 -7.60 1.91
C ASN A 94 -11.75 -7.50 2.71
N LEU A 95 -12.89 -7.36 2.03
CA LEU A 95 -14.20 -7.32 2.69
C LEU A 95 -14.49 -8.62 3.46
N LEU A 96 -14.16 -9.75 2.86
CA LEU A 96 -14.35 -11.07 3.48
C LEU A 96 -13.38 -11.26 4.66
N GLY A 97 -12.14 -10.79 4.52
CA GLY A 97 -11.16 -10.74 5.60
C GLY A 97 -11.68 -9.97 6.81
N ASN A 98 -12.15 -8.74 6.58
CA ASN A 98 -12.65 -7.87 7.64
C ASN A 98 -13.93 -8.41 8.29
N THR A 99 -14.81 -9.03 7.51
CA THR A 99 -16.08 -9.58 8.02
C THR A 99 -15.87 -10.87 8.81
N LEU A 100 -14.94 -11.73 8.39
CA LEU A 100 -14.74 -13.05 9.01
C LEU A 100 -13.70 -13.04 10.14
N PHE A 101 -12.69 -12.17 10.08
CA PHE A 101 -11.57 -12.19 11.02
C PHE A 101 -11.49 -10.97 11.95
N GLY A 102 -12.28 -9.92 11.70
CA GLY A 102 -12.31 -8.71 12.55
C GLY A 102 -11.06 -7.83 12.38
N ASP A 103 -11.27 -6.53 12.52
CA ASP A 103 -10.35 -5.40 12.28
C ASP A 103 -8.87 -5.67 12.64
N GLY A 104 -7.98 -5.56 11.64
CA GLY A 104 -6.53 -5.75 11.84
C GLY A 104 -5.63 -5.74 10.59
N LEU A 105 -6.17 -6.02 9.40
CA LEU A 105 -5.40 -5.96 8.13
C LEU A 105 -5.74 -4.69 7.36
N GLY A 106 -5.46 -3.55 7.99
CA GLY A 106 -5.78 -2.20 7.52
C GLY A 106 -4.98 -1.76 6.30
N PHE A 107 -5.38 -2.20 5.11
CA PHE A 107 -4.86 -1.74 3.81
C PHE A 107 -4.96 -0.21 3.58
N LEU A 108 -5.73 0.54 4.39
CA LEU A 108 -5.79 2.02 4.35
C LEU A 108 -5.47 2.67 5.72
N GLY A 109 -4.99 1.91 6.70
CA GLY A 109 -4.76 2.36 8.09
C GLY A 109 -3.45 3.13 8.30
N GLY A 110 -3.04 3.95 7.34
CA GLY A 110 -1.95 4.92 7.49
C GLY A 110 -2.44 6.18 8.18
N GLY A 111 -2.82 6.08 9.44
CA GLY A 111 -3.33 7.18 10.25
C GLY A 111 -2.87 7.06 11.68
N GLY A 112 -1.55 7.13 11.89
CA GLY A 112 -0.97 7.33 13.21
C GLY A 112 -1.38 8.69 13.76
N ALA A 113 -2.56 8.77 14.34
CA ALA A 113 -2.75 9.64 15.48
C ALA A 113 -2.34 8.79 16.68
N ALA A 114 -1.17 9.09 17.24
CA ALA A 114 -0.85 8.66 18.58
C ALA A 114 -2.09 8.94 19.44
N GLY A 115 -2.73 7.88 19.93
CA GLY A 115 -3.70 8.03 21.00
C GLY A 115 -3.01 8.83 22.11
N PRO A 116 -3.73 9.72 22.81
CA PRO A 116 -3.15 10.56 23.85
C PRO A 116 -2.28 9.69 24.75
N THR A 117 -0.97 9.98 24.78
CA THR A 117 -0.03 9.24 25.62
C THR A 117 -0.58 9.21 27.04
N GLU A 118 -0.39 8.12 27.76
CA GLU A 118 -1.02 7.84 29.06
C GLU A 118 -0.94 9.01 30.08
N ALA A 119 0.02 9.93 29.92
CA ALA A 119 0.12 11.19 30.66
C ALA A 119 -1.07 12.17 30.46
N GLU A 120 -1.72 12.19 29.30
CA GLU A 120 -2.88 13.06 29.01
C GLU A 120 -4.21 12.44 29.50
N MET A 121 -4.30 11.12 29.64
CA MET A 121 -5.53 10.43 30.06
C MET A 121 -5.68 10.32 31.58
N ASN A 122 -4.65 10.66 32.36
CA ASN A 122 -4.73 10.61 33.82
C ASN A 122 -4.96 12.02 34.42
N PRO A 123 -6.22 12.38 34.79
CA PRO A 123 -6.52 13.67 35.40
C PRO A 123 -5.87 13.86 36.79
N PHE A 124 -5.28 12.80 37.37
CA PHE A 124 -4.58 12.85 38.66
C PHE A 124 -3.07 13.07 38.55
N SER A 125 -2.47 13.04 37.35
CA SER A 125 -1.03 13.29 37.17
C SER A 125 -0.67 14.79 37.23
N ALA A 126 -1.62 15.67 36.91
CA ALA A 126 -1.42 17.13 36.93
C ALA A 126 -1.28 17.73 38.35
N GLY A 127 -1.54 16.95 39.41
CA GLY A 127 -1.55 17.42 40.81
C GLY A 127 -0.23 17.27 41.57
N GLU A 128 0.76 16.53 41.05
CA GLU A 128 1.98 16.20 41.81
C GLU A 128 3.18 17.10 41.44
N VAL A 129 2.98 18.13 40.60
CA VAL A 129 4.05 19.10 40.27
C VAL A 129 4.08 20.22 41.31
N GLY A 130 4.83 19.97 42.39
CA GLY A 130 5.50 21.01 43.16
C GLY A 130 4.67 21.67 44.26
N LEU A 131 4.55 21.00 45.41
CA LEU A 131 4.46 21.71 46.69
C LEU A 131 5.89 22.06 47.14
N PRO A 132 6.28 23.35 47.19
CA PRO A 132 7.50 23.72 47.89
C PRO A 132 7.26 23.57 49.40
N LEU A 133 8.04 22.70 50.05
CA LEU A 133 8.33 22.81 51.48
C LEU A 133 9.50 23.77 51.68
#